data_AF-A0A376F473-F1
#
_entry.id   AF-A0A376F473-F1
#
_cell.length_a   1.000
_cell.length_b   1.000
_cell.length_c   1.000
_cell.angle_alpha   90.00
_cell.angle_beta   90.00
_cell.angle_gamma   90.00
#
_symmetry.space_group_name_H-M   'P 1'
#
loop_
_entity.id
_entity.type
_entity.pdbx_description
1 polymer ?
#
loop_
_entity_poly.entity_id
_entity_poly.type
_entity_poly.pdbx_seq_one_letter_code
_entity_poly.pdbx_strand_id
1 'polypeptide(L)'
;MSEEQQQQLQQSLQALTDEEKTLLVQQQSQQKDFQWLTRHDELVLEQQRVTAMQQQAQQALTNAAPELAKLQLALPAAQLRPLWEHQQEQTARLTQTQQRIIEVNTRLQAKTALRARIRHTAQRNHQQLQTELTALAQWLAEHERYRLLGQEIAGWRAQFSQLNRDKTQLASLAAKMSELRNRLAEMPENALTLTANEVSAAMEQQSRSRTLRQRLTSLHARYQPLQKRLRQSGESVQKAQADQYKLNETLTLRRQQYKEKHQHYLDLKALCEREATIKDLESYRSRLEAGKPCPLCGSSEHPAVEQYQSLELTDNQRRRDALEKEVAALKEEGLLVLGQVNALTQQIQRESDDAQVLSQEEQALTKEWMEACTSLNIALNIQEDITPWMNEQEQYERQLYQLSQRLTLQTPAKRSGSAGATASAAADGRASGAGKHPAFAIA
;
A
#
# COMPACT_ATOMS: atom_id res chain seq x y z
N MET A 1 77.31 -117.72 -166.24
CA MET A 1 77.34 -116.63 -167.25
C MET A 1 76.42 -117.04 -168.40
N SER A 2 75.15 -116.67 -168.27
CA SER A 2 74.15 -116.44 -169.32
C SER A 2 73.33 -115.22 -168.85
N GLU A 3 72.92 -114.35 -169.78
CA GLU A 3 72.17 -113.11 -169.51
C GLU A 3 70.78 -113.34 -168.90
N GLU A 4 70.25 -114.57 -169.02
CA GLU A 4 68.94 -114.96 -168.51
C GLU A 4 68.84 -114.94 -166.97
N GLN A 5 69.96 -115.10 -166.23
CA GLN A 5 69.93 -115.12 -164.76
C GLN A 5 69.88 -113.73 -164.11
N GLN A 6 70.35 -112.68 -164.79
CA GLN A 6 70.32 -111.31 -164.24
C GLN A 6 68.93 -110.66 -164.37
N GLN A 7 68.16 -111.00 -165.40
CA GLN A 7 66.81 -110.48 -165.58
C GLN A 7 65.82 -111.02 -164.53
N GLN A 8 65.97 -112.26 -164.07
CA GLN A 8 65.09 -112.84 -163.04
C GLN A 8 65.26 -112.17 -161.66
N LEU A 9 66.46 -111.78 -161.28
CA LEU A 9 66.75 -111.15 -159.98
C LEU A 9 66.26 -109.69 -159.90
N GLN A 10 66.26 -108.97 -161.02
CA GLN A 10 65.69 -107.62 -161.06
C GLN A 10 64.15 -107.65 -160.96
N GLN A 11 63.50 -108.64 -161.57
CA GLN A 11 62.06 -108.83 -161.45
C GLN A 11 61.65 -109.20 -160.02
N SER A 12 62.45 -109.99 -159.30
CA SER A 12 62.12 -110.38 -157.91
C SER A 12 62.30 -109.23 -156.90
N LEU A 13 63.32 -108.37 -157.06
CA LEU A 13 63.48 -107.17 -156.23
C LEU A 13 62.35 -106.16 -156.45
N GLN A 14 61.92 -105.97 -157.71
CA GLN A 14 60.80 -105.09 -158.02
C GLN A 14 59.50 -105.60 -157.39
N ALA A 15 59.22 -106.91 -157.46
CA ALA A 15 58.06 -107.51 -156.81
C ALA A 15 58.04 -107.28 -155.29
N LEU A 16 59.18 -107.46 -154.60
CA LEU A 16 59.26 -107.23 -153.15
C LEU A 16 59.10 -105.75 -152.76
N THR A 17 59.64 -104.82 -153.56
CA THR A 17 59.45 -103.38 -153.29
C THR A 17 58.01 -102.92 -153.53
N ASP A 18 57.30 -103.55 -154.47
CA ASP A 18 55.90 -103.26 -154.71
C ASP A 18 55.04 -103.87 -153.59
N GLU A 19 55.36 -105.08 -153.11
CA GLU A 19 54.74 -105.65 -151.91
C GLU A 19 54.94 -104.77 -150.66
N GLU A 20 56.15 -104.27 -150.40
CA GLU A 20 56.42 -103.39 -149.25
C GLU A 20 55.61 -102.07 -149.32
N LYS A 21 55.52 -101.46 -150.51
CA LYS A 21 54.66 -100.28 -150.72
C LYS A 21 53.19 -100.61 -150.48
N THR A 22 52.70 -101.77 -150.93
CA THR A 22 51.31 -102.17 -150.66
C THR A 22 51.05 -102.35 -149.16
N LEU A 23 51.98 -102.94 -148.41
CA LEU A 23 51.86 -103.12 -146.96
C LEU A 23 51.94 -101.80 -146.19
N LEU A 24 52.78 -100.85 -146.59
CA LEU A 24 52.81 -99.51 -145.98
C LEU A 24 51.52 -98.75 -146.23
N VAL A 25 50.96 -98.86 -147.44
CA VAL A 25 49.64 -98.27 -147.77
C VAL A 25 48.54 -98.92 -146.92
N GLN A 26 48.57 -100.24 -146.74
CA GLN A 26 47.63 -100.95 -145.85
C GLN A 26 47.79 -100.57 -144.38
N GLN A 27 49.03 -100.40 -143.90
CA GLN A 27 49.28 -99.95 -142.53
C GLN A 27 48.75 -98.53 -142.32
N GLN A 28 49.00 -97.62 -143.27
CA GLN A 28 48.48 -96.25 -143.21
C GLN A 28 46.95 -96.21 -143.27
N SER A 29 46.30 -97.09 -144.06
CA SER A 29 44.83 -97.17 -144.05
C SER A 29 44.32 -97.67 -142.70
N GLN A 30 44.92 -98.71 -142.13
CA GLN A 30 44.54 -99.23 -140.81
C GLN A 30 44.76 -98.21 -139.68
N GLN A 31 45.82 -97.41 -139.72
CA GLN A 31 46.04 -96.34 -138.73
C GLN A 31 44.98 -95.24 -138.84
N LYS A 32 44.58 -94.85 -140.05
CA LYS A 32 43.48 -93.90 -140.27
C LYS A 32 42.16 -94.45 -139.74
N ASP A 33 41.89 -95.72 -139.97
CA ASP A 33 40.67 -96.38 -139.47
C ASP A 33 40.64 -96.42 -137.94
N PHE A 34 41.78 -96.74 -137.29
CA PHE A 34 41.88 -96.72 -135.82
C PHE A 34 41.72 -95.32 -135.22
N GLN A 35 42.33 -94.30 -135.84
CA GLN A 35 42.16 -92.90 -135.42
C GLN A 35 40.71 -92.45 -135.59
N TRP A 36 40.06 -92.87 -136.68
CA TRP A 36 38.65 -92.58 -136.91
C TRP A 36 37.75 -93.23 -135.84
N LEU A 37 38.00 -94.49 -135.49
CA LEU A 37 37.27 -95.18 -134.40
C LEU A 37 37.48 -94.50 -133.05
N THR A 38 38.72 -94.14 -132.71
CA THR A 38 39.01 -93.44 -131.45
C THR A 38 38.31 -92.09 -131.38
N ARG A 39 38.33 -91.32 -132.48
CA ARG A 39 37.64 -90.04 -132.56
C ARG A 39 36.12 -90.20 -132.50
N HIS A 40 35.59 -91.28 -133.07
CA HIS A 40 34.18 -91.61 -132.98
C HIS A 40 33.78 -91.85 -131.52
N ASP A 41 34.54 -92.68 -130.79
CA ASP A 41 34.27 -92.98 -129.38
C ASP A 41 34.37 -91.74 -128.47
N GLU A 42 35.36 -90.87 -128.69
CA GLU A 42 35.47 -89.58 -127.98
C GLU A 42 34.24 -88.69 -128.18
N LEU A 43 33.77 -88.56 -129.43
CA LEU A 43 32.59 -87.77 -129.75
C LEU A 43 31.32 -88.37 -129.15
N VAL A 44 31.23 -89.71 -129.10
CA VAL A 44 30.12 -90.40 -128.43
C VAL A 44 30.14 -90.12 -126.92
N LEU A 45 31.31 -90.15 -126.26
CA LEU A 45 31.43 -89.83 -124.84
C LEU A 45 31.11 -88.36 -124.53
N GLU A 46 31.59 -87.41 -125.33
CA GLU A 46 31.25 -85.99 -125.22
C GLU A 46 29.75 -85.76 -125.42
N GLN A 47 29.16 -86.39 -126.43
CA GLN A 47 27.71 -86.34 -126.66
C GLN A 47 26.95 -86.87 -125.44
N GLN A 48 27.34 -88.04 -124.90
CA GLN A 48 26.74 -88.59 -123.69
C GLN A 48 26.86 -87.63 -122.50
N ARG A 49 28.04 -87.05 -122.27
CA ARG A 49 28.27 -86.09 -121.17
C ARG A 49 27.40 -84.84 -121.29
N VAL A 50 27.33 -84.21 -122.47
CA VAL A 50 26.50 -83.01 -122.69
C VAL A 50 25.02 -83.35 -122.54
N THR A 51 24.57 -84.50 -123.05
CA THR A 51 23.17 -84.94 -122.86
C THR A 51 22.85 -85.18 -121.38
N ALA A 52 23.76 -85.75 -120.59
CA ALA A 52 23.58 -85.93 -119.16
C ALA A 52 23.49 -84.58 -118.42
N MET A 53 24.37 -83.62 -118.73
CA MET A 53 24.32 -82.27 -118.13
C MET A 53 23.04 -81.52 -118.53
N GLN A 54 22.61 -81.63 -119.78
CA GLN A 54 21.36 -81.05 -120.25
C GLN A 54 20.15 -81.66 -119.52
N GLN A 55 20.12 -82.98 -119.36
CA GLN A 55 19.08 -83.68 -118.59
C GLN A 55 19.08 -83.24 -117.12
N GLN A 56 20.25 -83.10 -116.49
CA GLN A 56 20.36 -82.62 -115.12
C GLN A 56 19.83 -81.18 -114.95
N ALA A 57 20.17 -80.29 -115.88
CA ALA A 57 19.67 -78.91 -115.87
C ALA A 57 18.15 -78.85 -116.10
N GLN A 58 17.62 -79.67 -117.01
CA GLN A 58 16.19 -79.81 -117.23
C GLN A 58 15.48 -80.35 -115.98
N GLN A 59 16.06 -81.35 -115.31
CA GLN A 59 15.54 -81.88 -114.05
C GLN A 59 15.55 -80.83 -112.93
N ALA A 60 16.60 -80.02 -112.81
CA ALA A 60 16.66 -78.94 -111.83
C ALA A 60 15.58 -77.87 -112.10
N LEU A 61 15.35 -77.53 -113.37
CA LEU A 61 14.27 -76.62 -113.77
C LEU A 61 12.89 -77.21 -113.48
N THR A 62 12.65 -78.49 -113.78
CA THR A 62 11.37 -79.14 -113.45
C THR A 62 11.16 -79.28 -111.95
N ASN A 63 12.22 -79.52 -111.18
CA ASN A 63 12.15 -79.61 -109.72
C ASN A 63 11.89 -78.24 -109.07
N ALA A 64 12.42 -77.15 -109.64
CA ALA A 64 12.21 -75.77 -109.16
C ALA A 64 10.92 -75.12 -109.68
N ALA A 65 10.37 -75.61 -110.81
CA ALA A 65 9.12 -75.12 -111.39
C ALA A 65 7.94 -75.00 -110.40
N PRO A 66 7.67 -75.97 -109.51
CA PRO A 66 6.57 -75.84 -108.55
C PRO A 66 6.79 -74.73 -107.51
N GLU A 67 8.03 -74.51 -107.04
CA GLU A 67 8.33 -73.43 -106.08
C GLU A 67 8.23 -72.06 -106.74
N LEU A 68 8.73 -71.94 -107.97
CA LEU A 68 8.65 -70.71 -108.75
C LEU A 68 7.18 -70.34 -109.07
N ALA A 69 6.35 -71.33 -109.42
CA ALA A 69 4.91 -71.13 -109.60
C ALA A 69 4.22 -70.66 -108.32
N LYS A 70 4.56 -71.23 -107.14
CA LYS A 70 4.03 -70.77 -105.84
C LYS A 70 4.43 -69.32 -105.55
N LEU A 71 5.67 -68.93 -105.83
CA LEU A 71 6.15 -67.55 -105.63
C LEU A 71 5.50 -66.58 -106.61
N GLN A 72 5.31 -66.95 -107.88
CA GLN A 72 4.61 -66.14 -108.87
C GLN A 72 3.15 -65.88 -108.47
N LEU A 73 2.46 -66.89 -107.95
CA LEU A 73 1.10 -66.73 -107.42
C LEU A 73 1.06 -65.84 -106.17
N ALA A 74 2.12 -65.81 -105.36
CA ALA A 74 2.20 -64.99 -104.15
C ALA A 74 2.68 -63.54 -104.39
N LEU A 75 3.33 -63.25 -105.51
CA LEU A 75 3.91 -61.92 -105.80
C LEU A 75 2.86 -60.78 -105.77
N PRO A 76 1.66 -60.91 -106.37
CA PRO A 76 0.64 -59.86 -106.29
C PRO A 76 0.17 -59.61 -104.85
N ALA A 77 0.02 -60.67 -104.06
CA ALA A 77 -0.37 -60.56 -102.65
C ALA A 77 0.71 -59.87 -101.81
N ALA A 78 1.99 -60.15 -102.08
CA ALA A 78 3.11 -59.48 -101.41
C ALA A 78 3.16 -57.97 -101.73
N GLN A 79 2.87 -57.57 -102.98
CA GLN A 79 2.81 -56.16 -103.37
C GLN A 79 1.64 -55.40 -102.73
N LEU A 80 0.48 -56.07 -102.52
CA LEU A 80 -0.69 -55.46 -101.90
C LEU A 80 -0.64 -55.42 -100.35
N ARG A 81 0.23 -56.22 -99.73
CA ARG A 81 0.36 -56.34 -98.28
C ARG A 81 0.57 -55.00 -97.55
N PRO A 82 1.49 -54.09 -97.92
CA PRO A 82 1.68 -52.83 -97.20
C PRO A 82 0.47 -51.90 -97.27
N LEU A 83 -0.27 -51.90 -98.39
CA LEU A 83 -1.49 -51.11 -98.53
C LEU A 83 -2.61 -51.66 -97.65
N TRP A 84 -2.74 -52.99 -97.58
CA TRP A 84 -3.69 -53.65 -96.70
C TRP A 84 -3.35 -53.42 -95.23
N GLU A 85 -2.07 -53.53 -94.84
CA GLU A 85 -1.61 -53.22 -93.48
C GLU A 85 -1.91 -51.75 -93.11
N HIS A 86 -1.62 -50.81 -94.02
CA HIS A 86 -1.98 -49.40 -93.81
C HIS A 86 -3.49 -49.20 -93.71
N GLN A 87 -4.31 -49.85 -94.55
CA GLN A 87 -5.76 -49.78 -94.45
C GLN A 87 -6.26 -50.32 -93.10
N GLN A 88 -5.71 -51.45 -92.63
CA GLN A 88 -6.04 -52.00 -91.32
C GLN A 88 -5.70 -51.01 -90.21
N GLU A 89 -4.51 -50.42 -90.22
CA GLU A 89 -4.14 -49.40 -89.23
C GLU A 89 -5.09 -48.20 -89.24
N GLN A 90 -5.46 -47.68 -90.42
CA GLN A 90 -6.39 -46.55 -90.51
C GLN A 90 -7.79 -46.91 -89.98
N THR A 91 -8.28 -48.11 -90.29
CA THR A 91 -9.56 -48.58 -89.75
C THR A 91 -9.49 -48.72 -88.22
N ALA A 92 -8.39 -49.23 -87.66
CA ALA A 92 -8.18 -49.33 -86.22
C ALA A 92 -8.08 -47.95 -85.54
N ARG A 93 -7.38 -46.98 -86.17
CA ARG A 93 -7.32 -45.60 -85.67
C ARG A 93 -8.67 -44.91 -85.71
N LEU A 94 -9.45 -45.14 -86.76
CA LEU A 94 -10.79 -44.58 -86.89
C LEU A 94 -11.75 -45.16 -85.85
N THR A 95 -11.75 -46.49 -85.64
CA THR A 95 -12.58 -47.12 -84.59
C THR A 95 -12.17 -46.65 -83.20
N GLN A 96 -10.86 -46.54 -82.92
CA GLN A 96 -10.38 -45.98 -81.65
C GLN A 96 -10.82 -44.53 -81.46
N THR A 97 -10.79 -43.70 -82.51
CA THR A 97 -11.23 -42.30 -82.45
C THR A 97 -12.74 -42.20 -82.23
N GLN A 98 -13.54 -43.03 -82.90
CA GLN A 98 -14.98 -43.11 -82.69
C GLN A 98 -15.33 -43.51 -81.26
N GLN A 99 -14.63 -44.51 -80.70
CA GLN A 99 -14.79 -44.92 -79.31
C GLN A 99 -14.47 -43.77 -78.34
N ARG A 100 -13.34 -43.07 -78.54
CA ARG A 100 -12.98 -41.89 -77.74
C ARG A 100 -14.03 -40.78 -77.82
N ILE A 101 -14.59 -40.51 -79.00
CA ILE A 101 -15.67 -39.52 -79.16
C ILE A 101 -16.91 -39.93 -78.36
N ILE A 102 -17.32 -41.20 -78.42
CA ILE A 102 -18.46 -41.72 -77.67
C ILE A 102 -18.21 -41.61 -76.15
N GLU A 103 -17.02 -41.99 -75.68
CA GLU A 103 -16.64 -41.88 -74.27
C GLU A 103 -16.67 -40.42 -73.77
N VAL A 104 -16.11 -39.49 -74.55
CA VAL A 104 -16.13 -38.06 -74.19
C VAL A 104 -17.56 -37.52 -74.20
N ASN A 105 -18.37 -37.87 -75.21
CA ASN A 105 -19.76 -37.42 -75.30
C ASN A 105 -20.61 -37.97 -74.16
N THR A 106 -20.49 -39.25 -73.82
CA THR A 106 -21.22 -39.84 -72.68
C THR A 106 -20.79 -39.20 -71.36
N ARG A 107 -19.48 -38.96 -71.17
CA ARG A 107 -18.98 -38.24 -69.99
C ARG A 107 -19.51 -36.81 -69.91
N LEU A 108 -19.54 -36.08 -71.02
CA LEU A 108 -20.07 -34.71 -71.08
C LEU A 108 -21.59 -34.68 -70.80
N GLN A 109 -22.36 -35.61 -71.36
CA GLN A 109 -23.79 -35.74 -71.09
C GLN A 109 -24.04 -36.05 -69.62
N ALA A 110 -23.31 -37.01 -69.04
CA ALA A 110 -23.42 -37.35 -67.62
C ALA A 110 -23.09 -36.16 -66.71
N LYS A 111 -22.03 -35.39 -67.01
CA LYS A 111 -21.67 -34.17 -66.26
C LYS A 111 -22.71 -33.06 -66.42
N THR A 112 -23.29 -32.92 -67.60
CA THR A 112 -24.34 -31.92 -67.85
C THR A 112 -25.63 -32.27 -67.10
N ALA A 113 -26.05 -33.54 -67.13
CA ALA A 113 -27.18 -34.05 -66.38
C ALA A 113 -26.98 -33.87 -64.86
N LEU A 114 -25.76 -34.16 -64.35
CA LEU A 114 -25.43 -33.93 -62.94
C LEU A 114 -25.56 -32.44 -62.56
N ARG A 115 -25.02 -31.53 -63.37
CA ARG A 115 -25.13 -30.08 -63.13
C ARG A 115 -26.59 -29.61 -63.14
N ALA A 116 -27.39 -30.11 -64.09
CA ALA A 116 -28.82 -29.80 -64.14
C ALA A 116 -29.54 -30.29 -62.88
N ARG A 117 -29.28 -31.54 -62.46
CA ARG A 117 -29.86 -32.10 -61.23
C ARG A 117 -29.52 -31.26 -60.00
N ILE A 118 -28.25 -30.91 -59.81
CA ILE A 118 -27.79 -30.06 -58.68
C ILE A 118 -28.51 -28.71 -58.68
N ARG A 119 -28.63 -28.05 -59.84
CA ARG A 119 -29.34 -26.76 -59.96
C ARG A 119 -30.82 -26.90 -59.63
N HIS A 120 -31.50 -27.90 -60.18
CA HIS A 120 -32.92 -28.12 -59.91
C HIS A 120 -33.16 -28.42 -58.42
N THR A 121 -32.32 -29.23 -57.78
CA THR A 121 -32.44 -29.49 -56.34
C THR A 121 -32.18 -28.24 -55.51
N ALA A 122 -31.15 -27.45 -55.85
CA ALA A 122 -30.87 -26.21 -55.13
C ALA A 122 -32.00 -25.18 -55.27
N GLN A 123 -32.55 -25.03 -56.47
CA GLN A 123 -33.67 -24.13 -56.74
C GLN A 123 -34.93 -24.56 -55.97
N ARG A 124 -35.24 -25.86 -55.96
CA ARG A 124 -36.38 -26.39 -55.19
C ARG A 124 -36.21 -26.14 -53.69
N ASN A 125 -35.03 -26.41 -53.14
CA ASN A 125 -34.76 -26.19 -51.72
C ASN A 125 -34.86 -24.70 -51.36
N HIS A 126 -34.34 -23.82 -52.21
CA HIS A 126 -34.45 -22.37 -52.01
C HIS A 126 -35.91 -21.92 -52.00
N GLN A 127 -36.71 -22.39 -52.96
CA GLN A 127 -38.14 -22.09 -53.02
C GLN A 127 -38.87 -22.60 -51.77
N GLN A 128 -38.57 -23.81 -51.29
CA GLN A 128 -39.14 -24.36 -50.06
C GLN A 128 -38.80 -23.50 -48.84
N LEU A 129 -37.52 -23.19 -48.62
CA LEU A 129 -37.09 -22.33 -47.51
C LEU A 129 -37.72 -20.94 -47.59
N GLN A 130 -37.85 -20.37 -48.78
CA GLN A 130 -38.49 -19.09 -48.96
C GLN A 130 -39.97 -19.15 -48.60
N THR A 131 -40.69 -20.21 -49.01
CA THR A 131 -42.09 -20.40 -48.63
C THR A 131 -42.26 -20.59 -47.11
N GLU A 132 -41.37 -21.35 -46.47
CA GLU A 132 -41.38 -21.54 -45.02
C GLU A 132 -41.11 -20.23 -44.28
N LEU A 133 -40.12 -19.45 -44.72
CA LEU A 133 -39.83 -18.13 -44.14
C LEU A 133 -41.01 -17.18 -44.28
N THR A 134 -41.66 -17.14 -45.45
CA THR A 134 -42.84 -16.30 -45.64
C THR A 134 -44.03 -16.76 -44.79
N ALA A 135 -44.24 -18.07 -44.66
CA ALA A 135 -45.30 -18.62 -43.83
C ALA A 135 -45.06 -18.32 -42.33
N LEU A 136 -43.82 -18.47 -41.86
CA LEU A 136 -43.44 -18.09 -40.49
C LEU A 136 -43.60 -16.59 -40.25
N ALA A 137 -43.19 -15.75 -41.20
CA ALA A 137 -43.35 -14.31 -41.08
C ALA A 137 -44.84 -13.90 -41.02
N GLN A 138 -45.69 -14.50 -41.85
CA GLN A 138 -47.14 -14.30 -41.81
C GLN A 138 -47.74 -14.78 -40.50
N TRP A 139 -47.37 -15.99 -40.06
CA TRP A 139 -47.84 -16.54 -38.79
C TRP A 139 -47.46 -15.66 -37.60
N LEU A 140 -46.22 -15.13 -37.58
CA LEU A 140 -45.77 -14.19 -36.55
C LEU A 140 -46.54 -12.87 -36.60
N ALA A 141 -46.86 -12.36 -37.79
CA ALA A 141 -47.66 -11.14 -37.95
C ALA A 141 -49.12 -11.34 -37.50
N GLU A 142 -49.71 -12.51 -37.77
CA GLU A 142 -51.05 -12.88 -37.28
C GLU A 142 -51.05 -13.06 -35.75
N HIS A 143 -49.97 -13.60 -35.20
CA HIS A 143 -49.83 -13.86 -33.76
C HIS A 143 -49.00 -12.78 -33.06
N GLU A 144 -49.33 -11.52 -33.34
CA GLU A 144 -48.73 -10.32 -32.74
C GLU A 144 -48.74 -10.36 -31.19
N ARG A 145 -49.70 -11.10 -30.60
CA ARG A 145 -49.77 -11.38 -29.16
C ARG A 145 -48.46 -11.96 -28.60
N TYR A 146 -47.75 -12.82 -29.31
CA TYR A 146 -46.47 -13.36 -28.82
C TYR A 146 -45.37 -12.29 -28.82
N ARG A 147 -45.41 -11.34 -29.76
CA ARG A 147 -44.49 -10.18 -29.76
C ARG A 147 -44.78 -9.26 -28.57
N LEU A 148 -46.06 -8.99 -28.30
CA LEU A 148 -46.52 -8.22 -27.14
C LEU A 148 -46.15 -8.92 -25.83
N LEU A 149 -46.34 -10.24 -25.73
CA LEU A 149 -45.93 -11.04 -24.57
C LEU A 149 -44.42 -10.89 -24.29
N GLY A 150 -43.58 -10.84 -25.32
CA GLY A 150 -42.15 -10.57 -25.16
C GLY A 150 -41.87 -9.20 -24.51
N GLN A 151 -42.61 -8.17 -24.92
CA GLN A 151 -42.52 -6.82 -24.33
C GLN A 151 -43.08 -6.79 -22.90
N GLU A 152 -44.19 -7.48 -22.64
CA GLU A 152 -44.80 -7.61 -21.31
C GLU A 152 -43.86 -8.33 -20.34
N ILE A 153 -43.22 -9.43 -20.75
CA ILE A 153 -42.22 -10.15 -19.93
C ILE A 153 -41.02 -9.25 -19.63
N ALA A 154 -40.55 -8.45 -20.59
CA ALA A 154 -39.48 -7.48 -20.36
C ALA A 154 -39.91 -6.38 -19.37
N GLY A 155 -41.13 -5.87 -19.51
CA GLY A 155 -41.73 -4.91 -18.59
C GLY A 155 -41.87 -5.47 -17.17
N TRP A 156 -42.35 -6.71 -17.03
CA TRP A 156 -42.46 -7.40 -15.74
C TRP A 156 -41.09 -7.63 -15.11
N ARG A 157 -40.08 -8.06 -15.88
CA ARG A 157 -38.70 -8.18 -15.38
C ARG A 157 -38.16 -6.85 -14.85
N ALA A 158 -38.40 -5.75 -15.55
CA ALA A 158 -38.02 -4.42 -15.09
C ALA A 158 -38.74 -4.05 -13.79
N GLN A 159 -40.05 -4.28 -13.71
CA GLN A 159 -40.85 -4.04 -12.50
C GLN A 159 -40.39 -4.88 -11.31
N PHE A 160 -40.15 -6.19 -11.49
CA PHE A 160 -39.61 -7.04 -10.43
C PHE A 160 -38.21 -6.61 -9.99
N SER A 161 -37.35 -6.19 -10.92
CA SER A 161 -36.03 -5.65 -10.57
C SER A 161 -36.15 -4.36 -9.75
N GLN A 162 -37.11 -3.51 -10.07
CA GLN A 162 -37.40 -2.28 -9.33
C GLN A 162 -37.93 -2.60 -7.94
N LEU A 163 -38.92 -3.49 -7.82
CA LEU A 163 -39.45 -3.93 -6.52
C LEU A 163 -38.36 -4.54 -5.63
N ASN A 164 -37.42 -5.29 -6.22
CA ASN A 164 -36.31 -5.85 -5.45
C ASN A 164 -35.34 -4.77 -4.96
N ARG A 165 -35.06 -3.73 -5.76
CA ARG A 165 -34.26 -2.56 -5.33
C ARG A 165 -34.98 -1.77 -4.24
N ASP A 166 -36.28 -1.55 -4.38
CA ASP A 166 -37.07 -0.82 -3.39
C ASP A 166 -37.11 -1.61 -2.07
N LYS A 167 -37.24 -2.95 -2.13
CA LYS A 167 -37.17 -3.83 -0.95
C LYS A 167 -35.82 -3.77 -0.25
N THR A 168 -34.70 -3.81 -0.98
CA THR A 168 -33.37 -3.69 -0.37
C THR A 168 -33.12 -2.29 0.21
N GLN A 169 -33.63 -1.24 -0.45
CA GLN A 169 -33.59 0.12 0.09
C GLN A 169 -34.38 0.23 1.39
N LEU A 170 -35.62 -0.28 1.44
CA LEU A 170 -36.43 -0.31 2.66
C LEU A 170 -35.75 -1.09 3.79
N ALA A 171 -35.17 -2.25 3.51
CA ALA A 171 -34.41 -3.02 4.50
C ALA A 171 -33.20 -2.24 5.04
N SER A 172 -32.46 -1.54 4.17
CA SER A 172 -31.33 -0.71 4.58
C SER A 172 -31.74 0.49 5.44
N LEU A 173 -32.88 1.12 5.12
CA LEU A 173 -33.43 2.22 5.91
C LEU A 173 -33.94 1.74 7.26
N ALA A 174 -34.58 0.56 7.31
CA ALA A 174 -35.03 -0.08 8.54
C ALA A 174 -33.85 -0.43 9.47
N ALA A 175 -32.76 -0.97 8.92
CA ALA A 175 -31.53 -1.26 9.68
C ALA A 175 -30.88 0.00 10.26
N LYS A 176 -30.77 1.08 9.45
CA LYS A 176 -30.27 2.38 9.93
C LYS A 176 -31.16 2.96 11.03
N MET A 177 -32.48 2.82 10.90
CA MET A 177 -33.44 3.24 11.92
C MET A 177 -33.28 2.47 13.22
N SER A 178 -33.08 1.14 13.18
CA SER A 178 -32.82 0.35 14.38
C SER A 178 -31.49 0.69 15.03
N GLU A 179 -30.44 0.95 14.23
CA GLU A 179 -29.13 1.36 14.76
C GLU A 179 -29.22 2.70 15.48
N LEU A 180 -29.89 3.70 14.89
CA LEU A 180 -30.12 4.99 15.53
C LEU A 180 -30.93 4.87 16.83
N ARG A 181 -31.95 4.00 16.85
CA ARG A 181 -32.74 3.72 18.06
C ARG A 181 -31.91 3.06 19.15
N ASN A 182 -31.09 2.07 18.82
CA ASN A 182 -30.22 1.39 19.78
C ASN A 182 -29.19 2.36 20.36
N ARG A 183 -28.52 3.16 19.51
CA ARG A 183 -27.60 4.22 19.97
C ARG A 183 -28.29 5.22 20.89
N LEU A 184 -29.53 5.61 20.60
CA LEU A 184 -30.31 6.50 21.48
C LEU A 184 -30.69 5.85 22.81
N ALA A 185 -30.91 4.53 22.84
CA ALA A 185 -31.22 3.77 24.05
C ALA A 185 -29.98 3.51 24.92
N GLU A 186 -28.81 3.32 24.31
CA GLU A 186 -27.53 3.14 25.01
C GLU A 186 -27.01 4.44 25.65
N MET A 187 -27.42 5.60 25.14
CA MET A 187 -27.04 6.88 25.74
C MET A 187 -27.71 7.05 27.12
N PRO A 188 -26.96 7.45 28.16
CA PRO A 188 -27.50 7.66 29.50
C PRO A 188 -28.62 8.71 29.47
N GLU A 189 -29.59 8.53 30.37
CA GLU A 189 -30.64 9.52 30.58
C GLU A 189 -30.04 10.83 31.09
N ASN A 190 -30.47 11.93 30.47
CA ASN A 190 -29.97 13.25 30.79
C ASN A 190 -31.07 14.02 31.51
N ALA A 191 -30.75 14.59 32.67
CA ALA A 191 -31.70 15.34 33.49
C ALA A 191 -32.09 16.70 32.87
N LEU A 192 -31.26 17.23 31.96
CA LEU A 192 -31.52 18.51 31.31
C LEU A 192 -32.57 18.38 30.19
N THR A 193 -33.58 19.25 30.23
CA THR A 193 -34.67 19.34 29.24
C THR A 193 -34.56 20.63 28.43
N LEU A 194 -33.43 20.82 27.73
CA LEU A 194 -33.18 21.98 26.88
C LEU A 194 -33.41 21.63 25.39
N THR A 195 -33.89 22.59 24.62
CA THR A 195 -34.00 22.47 23.15
C THR A 195 -32.63 22.57 22.48
N ALA A 196 -32.51 22.15 21.22
CA ALA A 196 -31.22 22.18 20.48
C ALA A 196 -30.60 23.58 20.42
N ASN A 197 -31.41 24.62 20.26
CA ASN A 197 -30.93 26.00 20.23
C ASN A 197 -30.47 26.46 21.62
N GLU A 198 -31.22 26.14 22.68
CA GLU A 198 -30.84 26.46 24.06
C GLU A 198 -29.56 25.73 24.48
N VAL A 199 -29.39 24.47 24.08
CA VAL A 199 -28.15 23.71 24.33
C VAL A 199 -26.96 24.35 23.62
N SER A 200 -27.13 24.80 22.37
CA SER A 200 -26.05 25.48 21.65
C SER A 200 -25.65 26.81 22.32
N ALA A 201 -26.63 27.60 22.77
CA ALA A 201 -26.38 28.85 23.49
C ALA A 201 -25.71 28.59 24.85
N ALA A 202 -26.16 27.57 25.59
CA ALA A 202 -25.56 27.18 26.87
C ALA A 202 -24.12 26.66 26.72
N MET A 203 -23.83 25.87 25.68
CA MET A 203 -22.46 25.45 25.37
C MET A 203 -21.57 26.63 25.00
N GLU A 204 -22.06 27.58 24.21
CA GLU A 204 -21.30 28.79 23.89
C GLU A 204 -21.02 29.64 25.14
N GLN A 205 -22.01 29.80 26.01
CA GLN A 205 -21.83 30.47 27.31
C GLN A 205 -20.80 29.75 28.19
N GLN A 206 -20.81 28.40 28.24
CA GLN A 206 -19.82 27.63 28.98
C GLN A 206 -18.40 27.71 28.39
N SER A 207 -18.30 27.84 27.06
CA SER A 207 -17.01 28.04 26.39
C SER A 207 -16.40 29.41 26.75
N ARG A 208 -17.23 30.46 26.80
CA ARG A 208 -16.81 31.82 27.18
C ARG A 208 -16.45 31.90 28.67
N SER A 209 -17.19 31.19 29.53
CA SER A 209 -16.93 31.15 30.97
C SER A 209 -15.67 30.35 31.35
N ARG A 210 -15.18 29.47 30.46
CA ARG A 210 -14.06 28.55 30.75
C ARG A 210 -12.77 29.28 31.14
N THR A 211 -12.41 30.36 30.45
CA THR A 211 -11.21 31.14 30.77
C THR A 211 -11.33 31.82 32.14
N LEU A 212 -12.52 32.32 32.48
CA LEU A 212 -12.79 32.94 33.78
C LEU A 212 -12.76 31.89 34.90
N ARG A 213 -13.30 30.69 34.67
CA ARG A 213 -13.20 29.54 35.59
C ARG A 213 -11.74 29.16 35.88
N GLN A 214 -10.91 29.05 34.84
CA GLN A 214 -9.47 28.79 34.99
C GLN A 214 -8.76 29.90 35.77
N ARG A 215 -9.13 31.17 35.51
CA ARG A 215 -8.60 32.32 36.26
C ARG A 215 -8.97 32.21 37.74
N LEU A 216 -10.23 31.91 38.09
CA LEU A 216 -10.64 31.70 39.47
C LEU A 216 -9.82 30.58 40.14
N THR A 217 -9.68 29.41 39.51
CA THR A 217 -8.88 28.31 40.07
C THR A 217 -7.43 28.75 40.32
N SER A 218 -6.82 29.51 39.40
CA SER A 218 -5.46 30.01 39.56
C SER A 218 -5.33 31.06 40.69
N LEU A 219 -6.33 31.92 40.86
CA LEU A 219 -6.38 32.92 41.93
C LEU A 219 -6.53 32.25 43.30
N HIS A 220 -7.44 31.27 43.43
CA HIS A 220 -7.61 30.52 44.66
C HIS A 220 -6.34 29.73 45.05
N ALA A 221 -5.69 29.10 44.07
CA ALA A 221 -4.42 28.39 44.28
C ALA A 221 -3.28 29.32 44.74
N ARG A 222 -3.26 30.59 44.31
CA ARG A 222 -2.30 31.61 44.76
C ARG A 222 -2.65 32.19 46.12
N TYR A 223 -3.94 32.33 46.42
CA TYR A 223 -4.43 32.91 47.67
C TYR A 223 -4.12 32.03 48.90
N GLN A 224 -4.33 30.70 48.80
CA GLN A 224 -4.08 29.76 49.91
C GLN A 224 -2.66 29.87 50.54
N PRO A 225 -1.56 29.79 49.78
CA PRO A 225 -0.21 29.94 50.34
C PRO A 225 0.06 31.36 50.84
N LEU A 226 -0.49 32.38 50.19
CA LEU A 226 -0.34 33.78 50.59
C LEU A 226 -0.99 34.04 51.94
N GLN A 227 -2.22 33.57 52.15
CA GLN A 227 -2.93 33.67 53.43
C GLN A 227 -2.16 32.96 54.55
N LYS A 228 -1.56 31.79 54.26
CA LYS A 228 -0.71 31.08 55.22
C LYS A 228 0.54 31.88 55.59
N ARG A 229 1.22 32.49 54.61
CA ARG A 229 2.41 33.34 54.85
C ARG A 229 2.06 34.60 55.64
N LEU A 230 0.92 35.23 55.35
CA LEU A 230 0.44 36.39 56.08
C LEU A 230 0.19 36.07 57.56
N ARG A 231 -0.48 34.94 57.86
CA ARG A 231 -0.68 34.47 59.25
C ARG A 231 0.65 34.22 59.96
N GLN A 232 1.58 33.51 59.31
CA GLN A 232 2.90 33.21 59.88
C GLN A 232 3.73 34.47 60.15
N SER A 233 3.69 35.44 59.23
CA SER A 233 4.36 36.74 59.39
C SER A 233 3.76 37.54 60.54
N GLY A 234 2.42 37.60 60.65
CA GLY A 234 1.75 38.24 61.79
C GLY A 234 2.09 37.60 63.14
N GLU A 235 2.15 36.27 63.21
CA GLU A 235 2.59 35.54 64.41
C GLU A 235 4.07 35.83 64.76
N SER A 236 4.95 35.94 63.76
CA SER A 236 6.36 36.30 63.94
C SER A 236 6.50 37.70 64.53
N VAL A 237 5.82 38.69 63.94
CA VAL A 237 5.82 40.08 64.41
C VAL A 237 5.32 40.17 65.84
N GLN A 238 4.22 39.48 66.18
CA GLN A 238 3.70 39.47 67.55
C GLN A 238 4.69 38.88 68.56
N LYS A 239 5.38 37.79 68.21
CA LYS A 239 6.42 37.18 69.05
C LYS A 239 7.60 38.14 69.24
N ALA A 240 8.09 38.74 68.16
CA ALA A 240 9.18 39.70 68.22
C ALA A 240 8.82 40.94 69.06
N GLN A 241 7.59 41.46 68.94
CA GLN A 241 7.08 42.55 69.78
C GLN A 241 7.01 42.16 71.26
N ALA A 242 6.55 40.95 71.58
CA ALA A 242 6.50 40.46 72.96
C ALA A 242 7.92 40.33 73.57
N ASP A 243 8.90 39.86 72.79
CA ASP A 243 10.28 39.75 73.25
C ASP A 243 10.96 41.13 73.37
N GLN A 244 10.61 42.08 72.50
CA GLN A 244 11.06 43.48 72.60
C GLN A 244 10.53 44.14 73.87
N TYR A 245 9.27 43.87 74.24
CA TYR A 245 8.67 44.36 75.48
C TYR A 245 9.43 43.82 76.71
N LYS A 246 9.71 42.52 76.78
CA LYS A 246 10.50 41.89 77.86
C LYS A 246 11.93 42.44 77.96
N LEU A 247 12.59 42.64 76.82
CA LEU A 247 13.95 43.20 76.78
C LEU A 247 13.95 44.68 77.22
N ASN A 248 12.92 45.45 76.87
CA ASN A 248 12.75 46.83 77.34
C ASN A 248 12.50 46.91 78.85
N GLU A 249 11.72 46.00 79.43
CA GLU A 249 11.58 45.88 80.89
C GLU A 249 12.94 45.58 81.54
N THR A 250 13.68 44.62 80.99
CA THR A 250 15.03 44.27 81.46
C THR A 250 15.99 45.45 81.36
N LEU A 251 15.96 46.20 80.25
CA LEU A 251 16.76 47.41 80.06
C LEU A 251 16.42 48.49 81.08
N THR A 252 15.14 48.66 81.38
CA THR A 252 14.67 49.63 82.38
C THR A 252 15.15 49.27 83.78
N LEU A 253 15.05 47.99 84.15
CA LEU A 253 15.59 47.48 85.42
C LEU A 253 17.11 47.69 85.51
N ARG A 254 17.87 47.34 84.46
CA ARG A 254 19.33 47.54 84.42
C ARG A 254 19.71 49.02 84.51
N ARG A 255 18.95 49.92 83.88
CA ARG A 255 19.14 51.39 84.00
C ARG A 255 18.88 51.90 85.42
N GLN A 256 17.89 51.35 86.13
CA GLN A 256 17.63 51.67 87.54
C GLN A 256 18.77 51.17 88.43
N GLN A 257 19.15 49.90 88.31
CA GLN A 257 20.28 49.30 89.05
C GLN A 257 21.59 50.06 88.81
N TYR A 258 21.86 50.46 87.56
CA TYR A 258 23.02 51.29 87.23
C TYR A 258 22.94 52.65 87.93
N LYS A 259 21.79 53.34 87.91
CA LYS A 259 21.63 54.64 88.60
C LYS A 259 21.90 54.53 90.10
N GLU A 260 21.29 53.54 90.76
CA GLU A 260 21.44 53.31 92.20
C GLU A 260 22.89 52.97 92.56
N LYS A 261 23.48 51.98 91.89
CA LYS A 261 24.86 51.53 92.13
C LYS A 261 25.89 52.59 91.76
N HIS A 262 25.66 53.37 90.71
CA HIS A 262 26.52 54.48 90.34
C HIS A 262 26.46 55.61 91.36
N GLN A 263 25.27 55.94 91.88
CA GLN A 263 25.14 56.90 92.98
C GLN A 263 25.86 56.41 94.24
N HIS A 264 25.69 55.13 94.62
CA HIS A 264 26.44 54.52 95.72
C HIS A 264 27.96 54.57 95.50
N TYR A 265 28.42 54.37 94.25
CA TYR A 265 29.83 54.51 93.91
C TYR A 265 30.33 55.94 94.08
N LEU A 266 29.56 56.94 93.65
CA LEU A 266 29.90 58.35 93.82
C LEU A 266 29.94 58.75 95.31
N ASP A 267 28.96 58.32 96.09
CA ASP A 267 28.89 58.59 97.53
C ASP A 267 30.06 57.92 98.28
N LEU A 268 30.36 56.65 97.95
CA LEU A 268 31.48 55.90 98.54
C LEU A 268 32.83 56.48 98.10
N LYS A 269 32.94 56.95 96.86
CA LYS A 269 34.13 57.65 96.36
C LYS A 269 34.34 58.96 97.12
N ALA A 270 33.30 59.77 97.29
CA ALA A 270 33.36 60.99 98.07
C ALA A 270 33.68 60.71 99.56
N LEU A 271 33.17 59.60 100.11
CA LEU A 271 33.54 59.15 101.46
C LEU A 271 35.02 58.77 101.53
N CYS A 272 35.53 57.96 100.60
CA CYS A 272 36.96 57.61 100.54
C CYS A 272 37.86 58.84 100.35
N GLU A 273 37.44 59.86 99.59
CA GLU A 273 38.16 61.13 99.42
C GLU A 273 38.18 61.94 100.73
N ARG A 274 37.05 62.00 101.44
CA ARG A 274 36.98 62.62 102.77
C ARG A 274 37.79 61.86 103.81
N GLU A 275 37.75 60.53 103.79
CA GLU A 275 38.55 59.68 104.68
C GLU A 275 40.05 59.82 104.38
N ALA A 276 40.46 59.92 103.11
CA ALA A 276 41.83 60.25 102.75
C ALA A 276 42.23 61.63 103.31
N THR A 277 41.36 62.62 103.19
CA THR A 277 41.57 63.97 103.77
C THR A 277 41.63 63.93 105.30
N ILE A 278 40.78 63.13 105.95
CA ILE A 278 40.77 62.93 107.41
C ILE A 278 42.05 62.23 107.85
N LYS A 279 42.51 61.20 107.13
CA LYS A 279 43.79 60.52 107.44
C LYS A 279 44.99 61.45 107.22
N ASP A 280 44.97 62.29 106.19
CA ASP A 280 45.97 63.33 106.01
C ASP A 280 45.97 64.27 107.23
N LEU A 281 44.80 64.72 107.70
CA LEU A 281 44.63 65.52 108.92
C LEU A 281 45.00 64.77 110.22
N GLU A 282 44.77 63.47 110.32
CA GLU A 282 45.24 62.62 111.42
C GLU A 282 46.76 62.50 111.42
N SER A 283 47.39 62.41 110.24
CA SER A 283 48.84 62.44 110.12
C SER A 283 49.44 63.79 110.55
N TYR A 284 48.68 64.88 110.41
CA TYR A 284 49.02 66.18 111.01
C TYR A 284 48.74 66.21 112.52
N ARG A 285 47.68 65.54 113.02
CA ARG A 285 47.35 65.45 114.46
C ARG A 285 48.33 64.60 115.26
N SER A 286 48.83 63.50 114.71
CA SER A 286 49.86 62.68 115.35
C SER A 286 51.21 63.39 115.50
N ARG A 287 51.38 64.54 114.83
CA ARG A 287 52.54 65.45 114.98
C ARG A 287 52.30 66.57 116.01
N LEU A 288 51.18 66.57 116.74
CA LEU A 288 50.88 67.54 117.79
C LEU A 288 51.42 67.06 119.15
N GLU A 289 52.26 67.90 119.79
CA GLU A 289 52.84 67.65 121.11
C GLU A 289 52.17 68.56 122.15
N ALA A 290 51.87 68.03 123.34
CA ALA A 290 51.26 68.80 124.43
C ALA A 290 52.15 69.99 124.84
N GLY A 291 51.60 71.21 124.75
CA GLY A 291 52.29 72.46 125.13
C GLY A 291 52.96 73.25 124.00
N LYS A 292 52.90 72.79 122.73
CA LYS A 292 53.37 73.56 121.56
C LYS A 292 52.19 74.02 120.68
N PRO A 293 52.25 75.21 120.05
CA PRO A 293 51.15 75.73 119.24
C PRO A 293 50.94 74.89 117.98
N CYS A 294 49.69 74.51 117.71
CA CYS A 294 49.33 73.75 116.51
C CYS A 294 49.58 74.57 115.21
N PRO A 295 50.22 74.01 114.17
CA PRO A 295 50.57 74.73 112.94
C PRO A 295 49.36 75.07 112.03
N LEU A 296 48.16 74.56 112.34
CA LEU A 296 46.94 74.83 111.58
C LEU A 296 45.99 75.85 112.27
N CYS A 297 46.06 76.01 113.60
CA CYS A 297 45.13 76.88 114.34
C CYS A 297 45.74 77.70 115.49
N GLY A 298 47.02 77.52 115.83
CA GLY A 298 47.75 78.36 116.79
C GLY A 298 47.42 78.17 118.28
N SER A 299 46.49 77.29 118.65
CA SER A 299 46.12 77.03 120.05
C SER A 299 46.96 75.91 120.70
N SER A 300 47.17 75.99 122.02
CA SER A 300 47.99 75.08 122.84
C SER A 300 47.18 74.07 123.68
N GLU A 301 45.84 74.11 123.64
CA GLU A 301 44.97 73.20 124.39
C GLU A 301 43.94 72.54 123.46
N HIS A 302 43.97 71.21 123.34
CA HIS A 302 43.05 70.43 122.52
C HIS A 302 42.46 69.25 123.34
N PRO A 303 41.39 69.48 124.10
CA PRO A 303 40.84 68.48 125.03
C PRO A 303 40.08 67.31 124.37
N ALA A 304 40.00 67.24 123.04
CA ALA A 304 39.24 66.22 122.30
C ALA A 304 40.10 65.26 121.45
N VAL A 305 41.43 65.27 121.61
CA VAL A 305 42.35 64.45 120.79
C VAL A 305 42.32 62.96 121.15
N GLU A 306 41.99 62.60 122.39
CA GLU A 306 41.99 61.20 122.85
C GLU A 306 40.75 60.38 122.42
N GLN A 307 39.68 61.02 121.96
CA GLN A 307 38.38 60.35 121.71
C GLN A 307 38.13 59.94 120.25
N TYR A 308 39.08 60.15 119.34
CA TYR A 308 38.91 59.80 117.93
C TYR A 308 39.60 58.46 117.60
N GLN A 309 38.77 57.44 117.32
CA GLN A 309 39.18 56.14 116.79
C GLN A 309 39.79 56.28 115.38
N SER A 310 40.90 55.57 115.13
CA SER A 310 41.55 55.48 113.81
C SER A 310 40.63 54.81 112.79
N LEU A 311 40.30 55.52 111.71
CA LEU A 311 39.49 54.98 110.61
C LEU A 311 40.35 54.14 109.65
N GLU A 312 39.97 52.89 109.40
CA GLU A 312 40.67 51.98 108.49
C GLU A 312 40.30 52.24 107.02
N LEU A 313 41.15 52.98 106.29
CA LEU A 313 40.92 53.34 104.87
C LEU A 313 40.80 52.14 103.89
N THR A 314 41.38 50.99 104.24
CA THR A 314 41.59 49.88 103.28
C THR A 314 40.30 49.18 102.88
N ASP A 315 39.32 49.11 103.78
CA ASP A 315 38.06 48.40 103.55
C ASP A 315 37.11 49.17 102.65
N ASN A 316 37.02 50.49 102.82
CA ASN A 316 36.21 51.34 101.95
C ASN A 316 36.81 51.47 100.55
N GLN A 317 38.15 51.48 100.42
CA GLN A 317 38.83 51.44 99.12
C GLN A 317 38.54 50.13 98.36
N ARG A 318 38.61 48.97 99.02
CA ARG A 318 38.25 47.68 98.40
C ARG A 318 36.77 47.63 97.97
N ARG A 319 35.87 48.18 98.80
CA ARG A 319 34.44 48.29 98.47
C ARG A 319 34.20 49.20 97.26
N ARG A 320 34.94 50.32 97.16
CA ARG A 320 34.88 51.22 96.00
C ARG A 320 35.31 50.51 94.73
N ASP A 321 36.45 49.82 94.74
CA ASP A 321 36.99 49.14 93.55
C ASP A 321 36.10 47.95 93.12
N ALA A 322 35.47 47.26 94.09
CA ALA A 322 34.45 46.24 93.80
C ALA A 322 33.19 46.87 93.16
N LEU A 323 32.72 47.99 93.71
CA LEU A 323 31.54 48.70 93.21
C LEU A 323 31.79 49.34 91.83
N GLU A 324 33.02 49.77 91.55
CA GLU A 324 33.45 50.25 90.23
C GLU A 324 33.33 49.15 89.16
N LYS A 325 33.79 47.93 89.47
CA LYS A 325 33.64 46.78 88.58
C LYS A 325 32.17 46.40 88.38
N GLU A 326 31.34 46.45 89.43
CA GLU A 326 29.89 46.22 89.31
C GLU A 326 29.20 47.26 88.41
N VAL A 327 29.55 48.55 88.57
CA VAL A 327 29.01 49.63 87.73
C VAL A 327 29.47 49.49 86.27
N ALA A 328 30.72 49.09 86.03
CA ALA A 328 31.23 48.80 84.69
C ALA A 328 30.51 47.59 84.06
N ALA A 329 30.31 46.50 84.81
CA ALA A 329 29.57 45.33 84.34
C ALA A 329 28.11 45.66 84.01
N LEU A 330 27.40 46.41 84.86
CA LEU A 330 26.03 46.87 84.60
C LEU A 330 25.93 47.75 83.35
N LYS A 331 26.97 48.54 83.07
CA LYS A 331 27.05 49.38 81.85
C LYS A 331 27.20 48.52 80.59
N GLU A 332 28.07 47.51 80.61
CA GLU A 332 28.25 46.57 79.50
C GLU A 332 27.00 45.74 79.24
N GLU A 333 26.39 45.18 80.29
CA GLU A 333 25.12 44.45 80.20
C GLU A 333 23.99 45.35 79.65
N GLY A 334 23.91 46.60 80.10
CA GLY A 334 22.94 47.57 79.60
C GLY A 334 23.13 47.90 78.11
N LEU A 335 24.37 48.01 77.64
CA LEU A 335 24.69 48.21 76.22
C LEU A 335 24.35 46.97 75.38
N LEU A 336 24.57 45.76 75.92
CA LEU A 336 24.23 44.51 75.25
C LEU A 336 22.71 44.37 75.07
N VAL A 337 21.93 44.60 76.15
CA VAL A 337 20.45 44.59 76.07
C VAL A 337 19.94 45.68 75.15
N LEU A 338 20.53 46.89 75.16
CA LEU A 338 20.19 47.95 74.21
C LEU A 338 20.46 47.53 72.76
N GLY A 339 21.58 46.86 72.50
CA GLY A 339 21.90 46.30 71.19
C GLY A 339 20.87 45.26 70.73
N GLN A 340 20.45 44.36 71.63
CA GLN A 340 19.40 43.37 71.37
C GLN A 340 18.04 44.03 71.07
N VAL A 341 17.64 45.05 71.85
CA VAL A 341 16.42 45.83 71.60
C VAL A 341 16.49 46.50 70.24
N ASN A 342 17.61 47.14 69.88
CA ASN A 342 17.75 47.81 68.59
C ASN A 342 17.70 46.83 67.41
N ALA A 343 18.36 45.67 67.53
CA ALA A 343 18.30 44.61 66.52
C ALA A 343 16.87 44.07 66.34
N LEU A 344 16.18 43.81 67.45
CA LEU A 344 14.80 43.32 67.43
C LEU A 344 13.83 44.38 66.90
N THR A 345 14.08 45.67 67.19
CA THR A 345 13.31 46.79 66.63
C THR A 345 13.44 46.85 65.10
N GLN A 346 14.65 46.68 64.57
CA GLN A 346 14.87 46.62 63.13
C GLN A 346 14.23 45.38 62.50
N GLN A 347 14.26 44.24 63.20
CA GLN A 347 13.59 43.01 62.75
C GLN A 347 12.07 43.19 62.68
N ILE A 348 11.45 43.73 63.74
CA ILE A 348 10.00 44.03 63.77
C ILE A 348 9.62 44.97 62.63
N GLN A 349 10.41 46.00 62.35
CA GLN A 349 10.13 46.92 61.25
C GLN A 349 10.13 46.19 59.90
N ARG A 350 11.17 45.40 59.62
CA ARG A 350 11.26 44.62 58.37
C ARG A 350 10.12 43.62 58.23
N GLU A 351 9.84 42.85 59.27
CA GLU A 351 8.76 41.86 59.25
C GLU A 351 7.37 42.52 59.15
N SER A 352 7.19 43.71 59.73
CA SER A 352 5.97 44.51 59.58
C SER A 352 5.81 45.07 58.17
N ASP A 353 6.88 45.56 57.55
CA ASP A 353 6.87 46.04 56.17
C ASP A 353 6.54 44.87 55.21
N ASP A 354 7.15 43.70 55.42
CA ASP A 354 6.85 42.48 54.66
C ASP A 354 5.39 42.02 54.85
N ALA A 355 4.87 42.05 56.09
CA ALA A 355 3.47 41.74 56.38
C ALA A 355 2.50 42.70 55.66
N GLN A 356 2.87 43.99 55.57
CA GLN A 356 2.09 45.00 54.89
C GLN A 356 2.07 44.78 53.37
N VAL A 357 3.20 44.40 52.77
CA VAL A 357 3.27 44.00 51.35
C VAL A 357 2.39 42.78 51.09
N LEU A 358 2.50 41.73 51.91
CA LEU A 358 1.67 40.53 51.79
C LEU A 358 0.16 40.84 51.93
N SER A 359 -0.21 41.77 52.82
CA SER A 359 -1.61 42.21 52.96
C SER A 359 -2.10 43.00 51.75
N GLN A 360 -1.27 43.83 51.13
CA GLN A 360 -1.63 44.52 49.88
C GLN A 360 -1.82 43.53 48.72
N GLU A 361 -0.95 42.52 48.62
CA GLU A 361 -1.09 41.43 47.65
C GLU A 361 -2.37 40.62 47.87
N GLU A 362 -2.73 40.33 49.13
CA GLU A 362 -3.99 39.67 49.50
C GLU A 362 -5.20 40.49 49.01
N GLN A 363 -5.21 41.79 49.29
CA GLN A 363 -6.28 42.69 48.86
C GLN A 363 -6.39 42.76 47.34
N ALA A 364 -5.26 42.79 46.63
CA ALA A 364 -5.23 42.77 45.16
C ALA A 364 -5.83 41.47 44.60
N LEU A 365 -5.40 40.31 45.12
CA LEU A 365 -5.95 39.01 44.72
C LEU A 365 -7.44 38.90 45.02
N THR A 366 -7.89 39.41 46.17
CA THR A 366 -9.30 39.40 46.56
C THR A 366 -10.15 40.28 45.64
N LYS A 367 -9.62 41.43 45.19
CA LYS A 367 -10.26 42.29 44.19
C LYS A 367 -10.36 41.60 42.82
N GLU A 368 -9.27 41.03 42.32
CA GLU A 368 -9.28 40.27 41.06
C GLU A 368 -10.27 39.09 41.10
N TRP A 369 -10.38 38.43 42.25
CA TRP A 369 -11.36 37.37 42.48
C TRP A 369 -12.79 37.91 42.40
N MET A 370 -13.09 39.02 43.08
CA MET A 370 -14.41 39.65 43.00
C MET A 370 -14.77 40.09 41.57
N GLU A 371 -13.81 40.63 40.81
CA GLU A 371 -14.01 40.96 39.39
C GLU A 371 -14.32 39.71 38.55
N ALA A 372 -13.60 38.62 38.77
CA ALA A 372 -13.88 37.36 38.08
C ALA A 372 -15.25 36.77 38.47
N CYS A 373 -15.60 36.80 39.76
CA CYS A 373 -16.91 36.37 40.25
C CYS A 373 -18.07 37.21 39.69
N THR A 374 -17.92 38.54 39.63
CA THR A 374 -18.93 39.44 39.05
C THR A 374 -19.08 39.23 37.54
N SER A 375 -17.99 39.01 36.80
CA SER A 375 -18.05 38.70 35.37
C SER A 375 -18.77 37.39 35.05
N LEU A 376 -18.75 36.43 35.98
CA LEU A 376 -19.48 35.17 35.90
C LEU A 376 -20.87 35.24 36.56
N ASN A 377 -21.20 36.35 37.23
CA ASN A 377 -22.40 36.58 38.03
C ASN A 377 -22.60 35.54 39.16
N ILE A 378 -21.55 35.32 39.96
CA ILE A 378 -21.52 34.32 41.03
C ILE A 378 -21.06 34.97 42.34
N ALA A 379 -21.60 34.49 43.47
CA ALA A 379 -21.14 34.85 44.80
C ALA A 379 -20.38 33.68 45.44
N LEU A 380 -19.05 33.63 45.24
CA LEU A 380 -18.15 32.68 45.91
C LEU A 380 -17.18 33.42 46.81
N ASN A 381 -16.96 32.88 48.00
CA ASN A 381 -15.96 33.38 48.92
C ASN A 381 -14.59 32.79 48.57
N ILE A 382 -13.55 33.63 48.46
CA ILE A 382 -12.18 33.19 48.12
C ILE A 382 -11.58 32.27 49.19
N GLN A 383 -12.08 32.32 50.44
CA GLN A 383 -11.61 31.49 51.55
C GLN A 383 -12.22 30.07 51.54
N GLU A 384 -13.35 29.89 50.88
CA GLU A 384 -14.03 28.60 50.77
C GLU A 384 -13.42 27.76 49.65
N ASP A 385 -13.56 26.44 49.75
CA ASP A 385 -13.08 25.53 48.72
C ASP A 385 -13.89 25.70 47.42
N ILE A 386 -13.19 26.03 46.33
CA ILE A 386 -13.79 26.22 45.01
C ILE A 386 -14.12 24.89 44.30
N THR A 387 -13.58 23.76 44.78
CA THR A 387 -13.71 22.47 44.08
C THR A 387 -15.15 21.96 43.91
N PRO A 388 -16.09 22.09 44.87
CA PRO A 388 -17.47 21.65 44.69
C PRO A 388 -18.15 22.38 43.53
N TRP A 389 -17.98 23.70 43.48
CA TRP A 389 -18.55 24.51 42.41
C TRP A 389 -17.94 24.20 41.05
N MET A 390 -16.61 24.02 40.97
CA MET A 390 -15.95 23.60 39.72
C MET A 390 -16.48 22.25 39.23
N ASN A 391 -16.67 21.29 40.13
CA ASN A 391 -17.22 19.98 39.81
C ASN A 391 -18.66 20.08 39.28
N GLU A 392 -19.51 20.90 39.88
CA GLU A 392 -20.87 21.16 39.38
C GLU A 392 -20.85 21.73 37.97
N GLN A 393 -19.96 22.70 37.69
CA GLN A 393 -19.84 23.27 36.35
C GLN A 393 -19.33 22.25 35.32
N GLU A 394 -18.38 21.40 35.69
CA GLU A 394 -17.91 20.30 34.82
C GLU A 394 -19.00 19.27 34.58
N GLN A 395 -19.77 18.90 35.61
CA GLN A 395 -20.89 17.98 35.47
C GLN A 395 -21.96 18.56 34.54
N TYR A 396 -22.29 19.84 34.71
CA TYR A 396 -23.23 20.53 33.83
C TYR A 396 -22.72 20.59 32.38
N GLU A 397 -21.43 20.86 32.16
CA GLU A 397 -20.82 20.82 30.82
C GLU A 397 -20.88 19.41 30.19
N ARG A 398 -20.60 18.36 30.98
CA ARG A 398 -20.75 16.96 30.54
C ARG A 398 -22.20 16.63 30.19
N GLN A 399 -23.16 17.07 31.00
CA GLN A 399 -24.59 16.91 30.72
C GLN A 399 -24.99 17.66 29.45
N LEU A 400 -24.55 18.90 29.23
CA LEU A 400 -24.82 19.64 28.00
C LEU A 400 -24.29 18.90 26.76
N TYR A 401 -23.08 18.35 26.83
CA TYR A 401 -22.48 17.59 25.74
C TYR A 401 -23.22 16.27 25.45
N GLN A 402 -23.62 15.55 26.49
CA GLN A 402 -24.47 14.36 26.34
C GLN A 402 -25.83 14.71 25.71
N LEU A 403 -26.43 15.83 26.11
CA LEU A 403 -27.70 16.29 25.56
C LEU A 403 -27.54 16.70 24.09
N SER A 404 -26.47 17.41 23.73
CA SER A 404 -26.21 17.79 22.34
C SER A 404 -26.03 16.56 21.46
N GLN A 405 -25.28 15.54 21.91
CA GLN A 405 -25.14 14.27 21.20
C GLN A 405 -26.47 13.53 21.06
N ARG A 406 -27.30 13.51 22.10
CA ARG A 406 -28.63 12.88 22.04
C ARG A 406 -29.53 13.61 21.03
N LEU A 407 -29.52 14.94 21.02
CA LEU A 407 -30.32 15.75 20.10
C LEU A 407 -29.85 15.61 18.64
N THR A 408 -28.53 15.52 18.39
CA THR A 408 -28.01 15.27 17.03
C THR A 408 -28.35 13.88 16.51
N LEU A 409 -28.54 12.88 17.38
CA LEU A 409 -29.04 11.55 17.01
C LEU A 409 -30.57 11.51 16.85
N GLN A 410 -31.32 12.27 17.65
CA GLN A 410 -32.78 12.35 17.55
C GLN A 410 -33.26 13.06 16.28
N THR A 411 -32.53 14.09 15.81
CA THR A 411 -32.89 14.86 14.62
C THR A 411 -32.97 14.00 13.35
N PRO A 412 -31.95 13.21 12.98
CA PRO A 412 -32.02 12.29 11.86
C PRO A 412 -33.03 11.16 12.12
N ALA A 413 -33.11 10.61 13.34
CA ALA A 413 -34.06 9.54 13.67
C ALA A 413 -35.54 9.96 13.48
N LYS A 414 -35.90 11.20 13.85
CA LYS A 414 -37.24 11.76 13.61
C LYS A 414 -37.51 11.96 12.13
N ARG A 415 -36.52 12.48 11.37
CA ARG A 415 -36.64 12.69 9.91
C ARG A 415 -36.73 11.38 9.14
N SER A 416 -35.96 10.36 9.52
CA SER A 416 -36.02 9.03 8.90
C SER A 416 -37.31 8.28 9.27
N GLY A 417 -37.84 8.50 10.48
CA GLY A 417 -39.16 8.01 10.89
C GLY A 417 -40.29 8.61 10.06
N SER A 418 -40.30 9.93 9.85
CA SER A 418 -41.32 10.58 9.00
C SER A 418 -41.19 10.17 7.53
N ALA A 419 -39.97 10.06 7.01
CA ALA A 419 -39.73 9.63 5.62
C ALA A 419 -40.13 8.16 5.39
N GLY A 420 -39.88 7.27 6.36
CA GLY A 420 -40.30 5.87 6.31
C GLY A 420 -41.81 5.70 6.28
N ALA A 421 -42.55 6.49 7.07
CA ALA A 421 -44.02 6.48 7.07
C ALA A 421 -44.59 6.93 5.72
N THR A 422 -44.02 7.96 5.10
CA THR A 422 -44.44 8.42 3.77
C THR A 422 -44.10 7.43 2.65
N ALA A 423 -42.97 6.72 2.75
CA ALA A 423 -42.56 5.72 1.76
C ALA A 423 -43.41 4.44 1.84
N SER A 424 -43.78 3.99 3.04
CA SER A 424 -44.68 2.84 3.23
C SER A 424 -46.06 3.11 2.64
N ALA A 425 -46.64 4.29 2.91
CA ALA A 425 -47.94 4.66 2.36
C ALA A 425 -47.94 4.73 0.81
N ALA A 426 -46.82 5.18 0.21
CA ALA A 426 -46.66 5.22 -1.24
C ALA A 426 -46.48 3.82 -1.87
N ALA A 427 -45.82 2.88 -1.16
CA ALA A 427 -45.65 1.50 -1.60
C ALA A 427 -46.98 0.73 -1.59
N ASP A 428 -47.79 0.90 -0.54
CA ASP A 428 -49.10 0.24 -0.40
C ASP A 428 -50.11 0.77 -1.44
N GLY A 429 -50.07 2.07 -1.76
CA GLY A 429 -50.86 2.66 -2.83
C GLY A 429 -50.51 2.12 -4.24
N ARG A 430 -49.23 1.84 -4.51
CA ARG A 430 -48.78 1.25 -5.78
C ARG A 430 -49.13 -0.23 -5.90
N ALA A 431 -49.06 -0.99 -4.80
CA ALA A 431 -49.48 -2.40 -4.77
C ALA A 431 -50.98 -2.56 -5.04
N SER A 432 -51.82 -1.65 -4.51
CA SER A 432 -53.27 -1.66 -4.77
C SER A 432 -53.64 -1.28 -6.22
N GLY A 433 -52.83 -0.43 -6.87
CA GLY A 433 -53.01 -0.04 -8.28
C GLY A 433 -52.63 -1.12 -9.30
N ALA A 434 -51.70 -2.03 -8.96
CA ALA A 434 -51.25 -3.11 -9.84
C ALA A 434 -52.21 -4.32 -9.88
N GLY A 435 -53.19 -4.38 -8.97
CA GLY A 435 -54.17 -5.48 -8.88
C GLY A 435 -55.32 -5.42 -9.89
N LYS A 436 -55.37 -4.42 -10.78
CA LYS A 436 -56.35 -4.31 -11.87
C LYS A 436 -55.70 -4.60 -13.22
N HIS A 437 -55.24 -5.83 -13.43
CA HIS A 437 -54.99 -6.35 -14.78
C HIS A 437 -55.93 -7.53 -15.05
N PRO A 438 -56.52 -7.61 -16.26
CA PRO A 438 -57.63 -8.50 -16.55
C PRO A 438 -57.17 -9.96 -16.50
N ALA A 439 -57.98 -10.79 -15.85
CA ALA A 439 -57.82 -12.23 -15.84
C ALA A 439 -57.73 -12.75 -17.29
N PHE A 440 -56.56 -13.27 -17.67
CA PHE A 440 -56.40 -14.03 -18.90
C PHE A 440 -57.07 -15.39 -18.72
N ALA A 441 -58.31 -15.51 -19.18
CA ALA A 441 -58.92 -16.80 -19.44
C ALA A 441 -58.15 -17.47 -20.58
N ILE A 442 -57.53 -18.60 -20.25
CA ILE A 442 -56.96 -19.53 -21.23
C ILE A 442 -58.14 -20.39 -21.73
N ALA A 443 -58.53 -20.19 -22.98
CA ALA A 443 -59.36 -21.10 -23.75
C ALA A 443 -58.60 -21.46 -25.03
#